data_AF-U6KIA7-F1
#
_entry.id   AF-U6KIA7-F1
#
_cell.length_a   1.000
_cell.length_b   1.000
_cell.length_c   1.000
_cell.angle_alpha   90.00
_cell.angle_beta   90.00
_cell.angle_gamma   90.00
#
_symmetry.space_group_name_H-M   'P 1'
#
loop_
_entity.id
_entity.type
_entity.pdbx_description
1 polymer ?
#
loop_
_entity_poly.entity_id
_entity_poly.type
_entity_poly.pdbx_seq_one_letter_code
_entity_poly.pdbx_strand_id
1 'polypeptide(L)'
;MDMRKISSHKFVSHKVTRVPMTSGYQYLNFTTPSIYAPTHEDIAVFFDTEKCYKEYTARQLFQAAWPQLRFLLMAVAAVAAPSIPILMFIFYMNKFEPMEQFMDRDEYWKNFRWNYFGPELDHHAYAQYLEARRAKKWRGVDVNPEDYIPEQYRGQ
;
A
#
# COMPACT_ATOMS: atom_id res chain seq x y z
N MET A 1 -13.09 49.30 7.14
CA MET A 1 -12.93 47.93 7.64
C MET A 1 -14.31 47.39 8.00
N ASP A 2 -14.72 46.26 7.43
CA ASP A 2 -15.98 45.62 7.83
C ASP A 2 -15.81 45.06 9.25
N MET A 3 -16.50 45.64 10.22
CA MET A 3 -16.44 45.25 11.64
C MET A 3 -16.97 43.82 11.89
N ARG A 4 -17.46 43.11 10.88
CA ARG A 4 -17.78 41.67 10.94
C ARG A 4 -16.59 40.76 10.63
N LYS A 5 -15.52 41.29 10.02
CA LYS A 5 -14.24 40.60 9.76
C LYS A 5 -13.22 40.95 10.85
N ILE A 6 -13.61 40.74 12.12
CA ILE A 6 -12.67 40.82 13.23
C ILE A 6 -11.78 39.57 13.14
N SER A 7 -10.54 39.74 12.71
CA SER A 7 -9.48 38.71 12.70
C SER A 7 -8.94 38.44 14.12
N SER A 8 -9.84 38.41 15.11
CA SER A 8 -9.44 37.88 16.41
C SER A 8 -9.40 36.37 16.30
N HIS A 9 -8.40 35.77 16.95
CA HIS A 9 -8.25 34.32 17.10
C HIS A 9 -9.56 33.72 17.65
N LYS A 10 -10.48 33.32 16.77
CA LYS A 10 -11.66 32.55 17.14
C LYS A 10 -11.23 31.11 17.21
N PHE A 11 -10.46 30.79 18.25
CA PHE A 11 -10.16 29.43 18.63
C PHE A 11 -11.46 28.63 18.59
N VAL A 12 -11.44 27.57 17.77
CA VAL A 12 -12.58 26.71 17.56
C VAL A 12 -12.86 26.04 18.89
N SER A 13 -13.85 26.55 19.60
CA SER A 13 -14.38 25.87 20.77
C SER A 13 -14.85 24.49 20.31
N HIS A 14 -14.39 23.44 20.97
CA HIS A 14 -14.87 22.05 20.83
C HIS A 14 -16.41 21.90 20.96
N LYS A 15 -17.12 22.96 21.37
CA LYS A 15 -18.58 23.02 21.51
C LYS A 15 -19.28 23.86 20.43
N VAL A 16 -18.54 24.55 19.56
CA VAL A 16 -19.12 25.39 18.50
C VAL A 16 -19.23 24.56 17.24
N THR A 17 -20.46 24.18 16.91
CA THR A 17 -20.81 23.65 15.59
C THR A 17 -20.48 24.71 14.54
N ARG A 18 -19.76 24.31 13.48
CA ARG A 18 -19.45 25.21 12.35
C ARG A 18 -20.74 25.89 11.90
N VAL A 19 -20.74 27.22 11.84
CA VAL A 19 -21.80 27.93 11.11
C VAL A 19 -21.72 27.44 9.67
N PRO A 20 -22.82 26.95 9.08
CA PRO A 20 -22.80 26.54 7.68
C PRO A 20 -22.28 27.71 6.83
N MET A 21 -21.33 27.47 5.93
CA MET A 21 -20.85 28.50 5.01
C MET A 21 -22.05 29.03 4.23
N THR A 22 -22.49 30.25 4.54
CA THR A 22 -23.68 30.87 3.94
C THR A 22 -23.44 31.45 2.56
N SER A 23 -22.27 31.21 1.96
CA SER A 23 -21.97 31.61 0.58
C SER A 23 -21.28 30.50 -0.21
N GLY A 24 -22.07 29.85 -1.07
CA GLY A 24 -21.68 29.45 -2.43
C GLY A 24 -20.67 28.31 -2.63
N TYR A 25 -21.20 27.18 -3.10
CA TYR A 25 -20.56 26.16 -3.96
C TYR A 25 -19.48 25.27 -3.35
N GLN A 26 -19.96 24.09 -2.94
CA GLN A 26 -19.21 22.87 -2.68
C GLN A 26 -18.41 22.43 -3.93
N TYR A 27 -17.09 22.24 -3.78
CA TYR A 27 -16.17 21.46 -4.64
C TYR A 27 -15.47 22.10 -5.87
N LEU A 28 -15.74 23.35 -6.29
CA LEU A 28 -15.12 23.94 -7.52
C LEU A 28 -14.36 25.29 -7.35
N ASN A 29 -14.03 25.68 -6.11
CA ASN A 29 -13.65 27.07 -5.77
C ASN A 29 -12.12 27.36 -5.72
N PHE A 30 -11.37 27.08 -6.77
CA PHE A 30 -10.04 27.74 -6.93
C PHE A 30 -10.06 28.91 -7.93
N THR A 31 -11.19 29.19 -8.56
CA THR A 31 -11.25 30.07 -9.74
C THR A 31 -12.12 31.31 -9.60
N THR A 32 -12.87 31.50 -8.50
CA THR A 32 -13.69 32.72 -8.31
C THR A 32 -13.52 33.34 -6.92
N PRO A 33 -13.29 34.66 -6.81
CA PRO A 33 -13.15 35.32 -5.52
C PRO A 33 -14.52 35.44 -4.86
N SER A 34 -14.77 34.63 -3.83
CA SER A 34 -15.91 34.83 -2.93
C SER A 34 -15.68 36.12 -2.14
N ILE A 35 -16.71 36.98 -2.05
CA ILE A 35 -16.69 38.22 -1.25
C ILE A 35 -16.44 37.89 0.25
N TYR A 36 -16.70 36.64 0.63
CA TYR A 36 -16.48 36.05 1.94
C TYR A 36 -15.34 35.01 1.96
N ALA A 37 -14.46 35.00 0.95
CA ALA A 37 -13.29 34.14 0.95
C ALA A 37 -12.38 34.48 2.14
N PRO A 38 -11.81 33.47 2.83
CA PRO A 38 -10.77 33.69 3.83
C PRO A 38 -9.59 34.41 3.20
N THR A 39 -9.09 35.45 3.85
CA THR A 39 -7.81 36.07 3.46
C THR A 39 -6.64 35.16 3.83
N HIS A 40 -5.45 35.39 3.28
CA HIS A 40 -4.24 34.64 3.68
C HIS A 40 -3.97 34.73 5.19
N GLU A 41 -4.29 35.86 5.82
CA GLU A 41 -4.18 36.04 7.28
C GLU A 41 -5.21 35.19 8.03
N ASP A 42 -6.46 35.12 7.55
CA ASP A 42 -7.50 34.27 8.14
C ASP A 42 -7.13 32.78 8.05
N ILE A 43 -6.50 32.38 6.93
CA ILE A 43 -6.00 31.03 6.70
C ILE A 43 -4.82 30.74 7.63
N ALA A 44 -3.88 31.68 7.78
CA ALA A 44 -2.73 31.54 8.66
C ALA A 44 -3.16 31.35 10.13
N VAL A 45 -4.15 32.13 10.60
CA VAL A 45 -4.73 31.98 11.94
C VAL A 45 -5.52 30.66 12.08
N PHE A 46 -6.19 30.20 11.02
CA PHE A 46 -6.91 28.93 11.02
C PHE A 46 -5.99 27.70 11.10
N PHE A 47 -4.79 27.78 10.53
CA PHE A 47 -3.78 26.73 10.55
C PHE A 47 -2.68 26.94 11.60
N ASP A 48 -2.76 28.00 12.41
CA ASP A 48 -1.82 28.24 13.49
C ASP A 48 -2.01 27.18 14.59
N THR A 49 -1.05 26.27 14.67
CA THR A 49 -0.99 25.21 15.67
C THR A 49 0.06 25.47 16.75
N GLU A 50 0.79 26.60 16.67
CA GLU A 50 1.99 26.88 17.47
C GLU A 50 1.67 26.91 18.98
N LYS A 51 0.44 27.27 19.35
CA LYS A 51 -0.01 27.36 20.75
C LYS A 51 -1.10 26.36 21.14
N CYS A 52 -1.43 25.39 20.31
CA CYS A 52 -2.51 24.43 20.57
C CYS A 52 -2.42 23.76 21.95
N TYR A 53 -1.23 23.43 22.42
CA TYR A 53 -1.01 22.78 23.72
C TYR A 53 -1.16 23.69 24.94
N LYS A 54 -1.13 25.01 24.76
CA LYS A 54 -1.35 25.99 25.84
C LYS A 54 -2.82 26.29 26.05
N GLU A 55 -3.64 26.09 25.02
CA GLU A 55 -5.04 26.52 25.01
C GLU A 55 -6.04 25.36 25.11
N TYR A 56 -5.66 24.17 24.65
CA TYR A 56 -6.51 22.99 24.70
C TYR A 56 -5.96 21.95 25.66
N THR A 57 -6.85 21.35 26.43
CA THR A 57 -6.51 20.17 27.22
C THR A 57 -6.18 19.00 26.30
N ALA A 58 -5.30 18.09 26.74
CA ALA A 58 -4.94 16.88 25.99
C ALA A 58 -6.17 16.07 25.54
N ARG A 59 -7.25 16.07 26.35
CA ARG A 59 -8.52 15.42 26.02
C ARG A 59 -9.21 16.04 24.80
N GLN A 60 -9.23 17.36 24.68
CA GLN A 60 -9.84 18.05 23.54
C GLN A 60 -9.04 17.83 22.26
N LEU A 61 -7.71 17.86 22.35
CA LEU A 61 -6.81 17.53 21.24
C LEU A 61 -7.03 16.08 20.77
N PHE A 62 -7.14 15.14 21.71
CA PHE A 62 -7.42 13.74 21.38
C PHE A 62 -8.80 13.57 20.73
N GLN A 63 -9.84 14.23 21.24
CA GLN A 63 -11.18 14.19 20.63
C GLN A 63 -11.20 14.74 19.21
N ALA A 64 -10.41 15.78 18.93
CA ALA A 64 -10.25 16.33 17.59
C ALA A 64 -9.47 15.39 16.65
N ALA A 65 -8.44 14.70 17.17
CA ALA A 65 -7.63 13.75 16.40
C ALA A 65 -8.32 12.40 16.18
N TRP A 66 -9.25 12.01 17.05
CA TRP A 66 -9.87 10.67 17.05
C TRP A 66 -10.53 10.27 15.73
N PRO A 67 -11.32 11.13 15.04
CA PRO A 67 -11.87 10.79 13.73
C PRO A 67 -10.80 10.56 12.66
N GLN A 68 -9.71 11.34 12.68
CA GLN A 68 -8.59 11.18 11.76
C GLN A 68 -7.83 9.88 12.03
N LEU A 69 -7.60 9.56 13.30
CA LEU A 69 -6.99 8.30 13.72
C LEU A 69 -7.86 7.10 13.32
N ARG A 70 -9.19 7.17 13.51
CA ARG A 70 -10.12 6.12 13.08
C ARG A 70 -10.05 5.88 11.58
N PHE A 71 -9.98 6.95 10.78
CA PHE A 71 -9.84 6.83 9.33
C PHE A 71 -8.51 6.17 8.95
N LEU A 72 -7.40 6.60 9.57
CA LEU A 72 -6.09 5.98 9.38
C LEU A 72 -6.11 4.48 9.73
N LEU A 73 -6.67 4.13 10.89
CA LEU A 73 -6.79 2.73 11.32
C LEU A 73 -7.65 1.91 10.36
N MET A 74 -8.73 2.48 9.84
CA MET A 74 -9.57 1.82 8.84
C MET A 74 -8.81 1.59 7.53
N ALA A 75 -8.02 2.56 7.07
CA ALA A 75 -7.18 2.41 5.88
C ALA A 75 -6.11 1.33 6.07
N VAL A 76 -5.43 1.33 7.23
CA VAL A 76 -4.46 0.29 7.59
C VAL A 76 -5.13 -1.08 7.67
N ALA A 77 -6.30 -1.17 8.31
CA ALA A 77 -7.05 -2.41 8.41
C ALA A 77 -7.49 -2.93 7.02
N ALA A 78 -7.92 -2.04 6.12
CA ALA A 78 -8.32 -2.41 4.76
C ALA A 78 -7.17 -3.02 3.95
N VAL A 79 -5.91 -2.65 4.23
CA VAL A 79 -4.72 -3.25 3.62
C VAL A 79 -4.28 -4.51 4.37
N ALA A 80 -4.24 -4.46 5.69
CA ALA A 80 -3.76 -5.55 6.52
C ALA A 80 -4.69 -6.78 6.47
N ALA A 81 -6.01 -6.57 6.49
CA ALA A 81 -7.00 -7.63 6.51
C ALA A 81 -6.88 -8.61 5.32
N PRO A 82 -6.71 -8.16 4.06
CA PRO A 82 -6.44 -9.08 2.95
C PRO A 82 -4.96 -9.52 2.88
N SER A 83 -4.01 -8.64 3.19
CA SER A 83 -2.58 -8.95 2.99
C SER A 83 -2.06 -10.01 3.95
N ILE A 84 -2.44 -9.95 5.22
CA ILE A 84 -1.97 -10.89 6.26
C ILE A 84 -2.34 -12.35 5.94
N PRO A 85 -3.61 -12.72 5.68
CA PRO A 85 -3.94 -14.12 5.37
C PRO A 85 -3.28 -14.63 4.09
N ILE A 86 -3.13 -13.79 3.06
CA ILE A 86 -2.42 -14.15 1.84
C ILE A 86 -0.95 -14.46 2.15
N LEU A 87 -0.27 -13.57 2.88
CA LEU A 87 1.14 -13.77 3.25
C LEU A 87 1.31 -14.99 4.15
N MET A 88 0.43 -15.19 5.14
CA MET A 88 0.46 -16.39 5.99
C MET A 88 0.28 -17.68 5.17
N PHE A 89 -0.62 -17.68 4.19
CA PHE A 89 -0.80 -18.82 3.30
C PHE A 89 0.46 -19.08 2.46
N ILE A 90 1.07 -18.03 1.89
CA ILE A 90 2.32 -18.14 1.15
C ILE A 90 3.43 -18.72 2.05
N PHE A 91 3.60 -18.22 3.27
CA PHE A 91 4.59 -18.74 4.21
C PHE A 91 4.30 -20.20 4.59
N TYR A 92 3.03 -20.57 4.77
CA TYR A 92 2.63 -21.95 5.03
C TYR A 92 3.01 -22.88 3.87
N MET A 93 2.70 -22.48 2.63
CA MET A 93 3.06 -23.26 1.43
C MET A 93 4.57 -23.42 1.28
N ASN A 94 5.34 -22.35 1.53
CA ASN A 94 6.80 -22.37 1.43
C ASN A 94 7.51 -23.09 2.58
N LYS A 95 6.80 -23.48 3.65
CA LYS A 95 7.40 -24.20 4.78
C LYS A 95 7.94 -25.58 4.38
N PHE A 96 7.23 -26.29 3.51
CA PHE A 96 7.56 -27.65 3.11
C PHE A 96 8.35 -27.70 1.81
N GLU A 97 8.06 -26.79 0.90
CA GLU A 97 8.75 -26.68 -0.38
C GLU A 97 8.86 -25.22 -0.80
N PRO A 98 9.98 -24.57 -0.49
CA PRO A 98 10.22 -23.20 -0.90
C PRO A 98 10.17 -23.08 -2.43
N MET A 99 9.49 -22.05 -2.91
CA MET A 99 9.58 -21.64 -4.31
C MET A 99 11.05 -21.42 -4.68
N GLU A 100 11.51 -22.11 -5.72
CA GLU A 100 12.86 -21.91 -6.25
C GLU A 100 12.92 -20.57 -7.00
N GLN A 101 13.39 -19.52 -6.31
CA GLN A 101 13.54 -18.17 -6.88
C GLN A 101 14.87 -18.00 -7.63
N PHE A 102 15.85 -18.84 -7.30
CA PHE A 102 17.20 -18.75 -7.83
C PHE A 102 17.66 -20.14 -8.28
N MET A 103 18.24 -20.18 -9.48
CA MET A 103 18.94 -21.33 -10.04
C MET A 103 20.44 -21.00 -10.05
N ASP A 104 21.29 -22.02 -9.84
CA ASP A 104 22.72 -21.81 -10.00
C ASP A 104 23.03 -21.37 -11.44
N ARG A 105 23.99 -20.47 -11.58
CA ARG A 105 24.32 -19.87 -12.88
C ARG A 105 24.67 -20.97 -13.90
N ASP A 106 25.51 -21.92 -13.52
CA ASP A 106 26.03 -22.91 -14.47
C ASP A 106 24.93 -23.91 -14.86
N GLU A 107 24.01 -24.21 -13.94
CA GLU A 107 22.81 -25.01 -14.20
C GLU A 107 21.81 -24.27 -15.10
N TYR A 108 21.66 -22.96 -14.90
CA TYR A 108 20.79 -22.12 -15.70
C TYR A 108 21.24 -22.05 -17.17
N TRP A 109 22.54 -21.85 -17.40
CA TRP A 109 23.07 -21.75 -18.77
C TRP A 109 23.21 -23.10 -19.48
N LYS A 110 23.20 -24.23 -18.77
CA LYS A 110 23.28 -25.57 -19.37
C LYS A 110 22.14 -25.85 -20.36
N ASN A 111 20.94 -25.37 -20.05
CA ASN A 111 19.76 -25.47 -20.91
C ASN A 111 19.10 -24.09 -21.00
N PHE A 112 19.86 -23.06 -21.39
CA PHE A 112 19.43 -21.66 -21.32
C PHE A 112 18.09 -21.43 -22.04
N ARG A 113 17.95 -21.97 -23.25
CA ARG A 113 16.73 -21.78 -24.04
C ARG A 113 15.50 -22.34 -23.33
N TRP A 114 15.64 -23.49 -22.68
CA TRP A 114 14.57 -24.10 -21.90
C TRP A 114 14.30 -23.37 -20.58
N ASN A 115 15.34 -22.98 -19.86
CA ASN A 115 15.19 -22.28 -18.58
C ASN A 115 14.65 -20.85 -18.74
N TYR A 116 14.88 -20.20 -19.88
CA TYR A 116 14.37 -18.85 -20.18
C TYR A 116 12.99 -18.89 -20.85
N PHE A 117 12.81 -19.71 -21.90
CA PHE A 117 11.59 -19.72 -22.72
C PHE A 117 10.67 -20.93 -22.49
N GLY A 118 11.02 -21.86 -21.61
CA GLY A 118 10.26 -23.10 -21.37
C GLY A 118 8.77 -22.91 -21.11
N PRO A 119 8.31 -21.92 -20.31
CA PRO A 119 6.88 -21.65 -20.14
C PRO A 119 6.13 -21.37 -21.44
N GLU A 120 6.79 -20.75 -22.42
CA GLU A 120 6.20 -20.37 -23.71
C GLU A 120 6.31 -21.48 -24.75
N LEU A 121 7.39 -22.26 -24.70
CA LEU A 121 7.66 -23.35 -25.65
C LEU A 121 6.77 -24.57 -25.38
N ASP A 122 6.66 -24.98 -24.11
CA ASP A 122 5.79 -26.08 -23.68
C ASP A 122 5.57 -25.97 -22.16
N HIS A 123 4.47 -25.31 -21.78
CA HIS A 123 4.16 -25.05 -20.37
C HIS A 123 3.92 -26.32 -19.54
N HIS A 124 3.48 -27.43 -20.15
CA HIS A 124 3.22 -28.67 -19.43
C HIS A 124 4.53 -29.41 -19.11
N ALA A 125 5.38 -29.59 -20.12
CA ALA A 125 6.70 -30.19 -19.92
C ALA A 125 7.57 -29.31 -18.99
N TYR A 126 7.46 -27.97 -19.11
CA TYR A 126 8.16 -27.05 -18.22
C TYR A 126 7.68 -27.17 -16.76
N ALA A 127 6.38 -27.31 -16.52
CA ALA A 127 5.85 -27.53 -15.17
C ALA A 127 6.35 -28.86 -14.57
N GLN A 128 6.41 -29.92 -15.36
CA GLN A 128 6.96 -31.22 -14.93
C GLN A 128 8.46 -31.14 -14.63
N TYR A 129 9.22 -30.45 -15.47
CA TYR A 129 10.63 -30.16 -15.24
C TYR A 129 10.84 -29.44 -13.90
N LEU A 130 10.09 -28.36 -13.64
CA LEU A 130 10.18 -27.62 -12.38
C LEU A 130 9.78 -28.47 -11.15
N GLU A 131 8.79 -29.35 -11.28
CA GLU A 131 8.43 -30.28 -10.20
C GLU A 131 9.53 -31.32 -9.95
N ALA A 132 10.12 -31.89 -11.01
CA ALA A 132 11.21 -32.84 -10.90
C ALA A 132 12.45 -32.20 -10.23
N ARG A 133 12.79 -30.95 -10.59
CA ARG A 133 13.83 -30.16 -9.91
C ARG A 133 13.54 -30.02 -8.42
N ARG A 134 12.33 -29.57 -8.07
CA ARG A 134 11.94 -29.35 -6.67
C ARG A 134 11.92 -30.65 -5.87
N ALA A 135 11.42 -31.74 -6.46
CA ALA A 135 11.44 -33.06 -5.85
C ALA A 135 12.86 -33.55 -5.57
N LYS A 136 13.80 -33.38 -6.52
CA LYS A 136 15.21 -33.71 -6.31
C LYS A 136 15.85 -32.85 -5.22
N LYS A 137 15.63 -31.54 -5.24
CA LYS A 137 16.28 -30.56 -4.35
C LYS A 137 15.76 -30.63 -2.91
N TRP A 138 14.45 -30.68 -2.72
CA TRP A 138 13.81 -30.52 -1.40
C TRP A 138 13.29 -31.83 -0.81
N ARG A 139 12.95 -32.80 -1.66
CA ARG A 139 12.36 -34.08 -1.24
C ARG A 139 13.34 -35.27 -1.34
N GLY A 140 14.52 -35.06 -1.92
CA GLY A 140 15.56 -36.10 -2.07
C GLY A 140 15.14 -37.28 -2.95
N VAL A 141 14.20 -37.06 -3.87
CA VAL A 141 13.72 -38.11 -4.78
C VAL A 141 14.77 -38.37 -5.86
N ASP A 142 15.02 -39.64 -6.15
CA ASP A 142 15.87 -40.07 -7.26
C ASP A 142 15.16 -39.88 -8.60
N VAL A 143 15.13 -38.63 -9.05
CA VAL A 143 14.58 -38.20 -10.33
C VAL A 143 15.60 -37.32 -11.03
N ASN A 144 15.76 -37.48 -12.35
CA ASN A 144 16.59 -36.60 -13.15
C ASN A 144 15.70 -35.53 -13.83
N PRO A 145 15.82 -34.24 -13.46
CA PRO A 145 14.98 -33.20 -14.06
C PRO A 145 15.18 -33.07 -15.57
N GLU A 146 16.38 -33.36 -16.07
CA GLU A 146 16.71 -33.22 -17.50
C GLU A 146 15.94 -34.18 -18.41
N ASP A 147 15.39 -35.26 -17.84
CA ASP A 147 14.55 -36.22 -18.55
C ASP A 147 13.21 -35.59 -18.99
N TYR A 148 12.77 -34.55 -18.28
CA TYR A 148 11.54 -33.79 -18.58
C TYR A 148 11.77 -32.61 -19.53
N ILE A 149 13.02 -32.37 -19.94
CA ILE A 149 13.34 -31.39 -20.98
C ILE A 149 13.17 -32.10 -22.33
N PRO A 150 12.31 -31.61 -23.24
CA PRO A 150 12.19 -32.16 -24.58
C PRO A 150 13.55 -32.18 -25.29
N GLU A 151 13.85 -33.26 -26.02
CA GLU A 151 15.18 -33.51 -26.61
C GLU A 151 15.70 -32.35 -27.46
N GLN A 152 14.80 -31.71 -28.21
CA GLN A 152 15.07 -30.55 -29.06
C GLN A 152 15.57 -29.29 -28.32
N TYR A 153 15.42 -29.23 -26.99
CA TYR A 153 15.85 -28.11 -26.14
C TYR A 153 16.94 -28.48 -25.13
N ARG A 154 17.44 -29.73 -25.17
CA ARG A 154 18.46 -30.22 -24.25
C ARG A 154 19.86 -29.79 -24.74
N GLY A 155 20.67 -29.20 -23.86
CA GLY A 155 22.05 -28.78 -24.14
C GLY A 155 22.17 -27.57 -25.08
N GLN A 156 21.11 -26.76 -25.20
CA GLN A 156 21.05 -25.54 -26.02
C GLN A 156 20.86 -24.26 -25.19
#